data_AF-A0A434RGD6-F1
#
_entry.id   AF-A0A434RGD6-F1
#
_cell.length_a   1.000
_cell.length_b   1.000
_cell.length_c   1.000
_cell.angle_alpha   90.00
_cell.angle_beta   90.00
_cell.angle_gamma   90.00
#
_symmetry.space_group_name_H-M   'P 1'
#
loop_
_entity.id
_entity.type
_entity.pdbx_description
1 polymer ?
#
loop_
_entity_poly.entity_id
_entity_poly.type
_entity_poly.pdbx_seq_one_letter_code
_entity_poly.pdbx_strand_id
1 'polypeptide(L)'
;YLIYPDPFLRLPADSIASGLGRQSSLWPTSISGDFPIFLVRIGDVADLEIVAQALRFQEYMRARGMMIDFVVVNEQASSYVQDLQRAVETLCENSRLRGRELGPRQHIFAVRRDLMDEPTYKTLLSVARVALHTRNGTIFDQLERAETAALQARDALQQAEGVPARQPSPPLPEPTRASEGGADIAADGTGLSLWNGFGGFDGDGRHYVTRLTGRRVTPQPWINVISNASFGFHVSAEGAGFTWSRNSRDYQLTPWSNDPVSNRPGEGFYIYDQLSGKAFSPMAAVVRDPSMTYETWHGQGFSTFRSKRGPLSMDLTQVVDPVDPVKITRLRIQNAGPAPERLRVYAYAEWVLGGHRSRTAATIVPTRDAATGAMLAQN
;
A
#
# COMPACT_ATOMS: atom_id res chain seq x y z
N TYR A 1 8.91 11.14 -6.33
CA TYR A 1 8.20 12.29 -5.73
C TYR A 1 6.71 12.32 -6.04
N LEU A 2 6.26 12.50 -7.30
CA LEU A 2 4.81 12.56 -7.60
C LEU A 2 4.15 11.20 -7.80
N ILE A 3 4.79 10.27 -8.51
CA ILE A 3 4.26 8.91 -8.71
C ILE A 3 4.44 8.08 -7.44
N TYR A 4 5.68 8.08 -6.93
CA TYR A 4 6.06 7.52 -5.64
C TYR A 4 6.26 8.69 -4.66
N PRO A 5 5.31 8.92 -3.73
CA PRO A 5 5.42 9.97 -2.73
C PRO A 5 6.69 9.76 -1.90
N ASP A 6 7.43 10.83 -1.70
CA ASP A 6 8.60 10.84 -0.83
C ASP A 6 8.29 11.68 0.41
N PRO A 7 8.61 11.21 1.62
CA PRO A 7 8.29 11.95 2.85
C PRO A 7 9.00 13.31 2.96
N PHE A 8 10.15 13.52 2.31
CA PHE A 8 10.96 14.73 2.46
C PHE A 8 10.52 15.90 1.56
N LEU A 9 9.69 15.65 0.54
CA LEU A 9 9.04 16.69 -0.25
C LEU A 9 7.58 16.92 0.14
N ARG A 10 7.10 16.21 1.16
CA ARG A 10 5.79 16.40 1.76
C ARG A 10 5.92 17.11 3.08
N LEU A 11 4.78 17.43 3.67
CA LEU A 11 4.76 17.84 5.06
C LEU A 11 5.20 16.70 6.00
N PRO A 12 5.74 17.04 7.18
CA PRO A 12 6.03 16.06 8.21
C PRO A 12 4.80 15.21 8.57
N ALA A 13 5.03 13.96 8.95
CA ALA A 13 3.96 12.99 9.24
C ALA A 13 2.95 13.49 10.27
N ASP A 14 3.39 14.17 11.33
CA ASP A 14 2.49 14.72 12.36
C ASP A 14 1.60 15.86 11.83
N SER A 15 2.12 16.65 10.88
CA SER A 15 1.34 17.71 10.21
C SER A 15 0.31 17.12 9.26
N ILE A 16 0.66 16.04 8.55
CA ILE A 16 -0.30 15.29 7.72
C ILE A 16 -1.37 14.68 8.62
N ALA A 17 -0.99 13.99 9.70
CA ALA A 17 -1.91 13.31 10.60
C ALA A 17 -2.93 14.26 11.25
N SER A 18 -2.50 15.48 11.58
CA SER A 18 -3.37 16.50 12.19
C SER A 18 -4.11 17.38 11.18
N GLY A 19 -3.63 17.46 9.94
CA GLY A 19 -4.17 18.34 8.90
C GLY A 19 -4.99 17.64 7.81
N LEU A 20 -4.93 16.31 7.71
CA LEU A 20 -5.65 15.55 6.71
C LEU A 20 -7.17 15.59 6.98
N GLY A 21 -7.90 16.21 6.06
CA GLY A 21 -9.36 16.25 6.05
C GLY A 21 -9.96 15.41 4.92
N ARG A 22 -11.27 15.54 4.75
CA ARG A 22 -12.00 14.85 3.67
C ARG A 22 -11.58 15.43 2.32
N GLN A 23 -11.51 14.59 1.29
CA GLN A 23 -11.25 15.03 -0.09
C GLN A 23 -12.19 16.18 -0.52
N SER A 24 -13.46 16.13 -0.13
CA SER A 24 -14.46 17.15 -0.45
C SER A 24 -14.14 18.54 0.10
N SER A 25 -13.25 18.66 1.09
CA SER A 25 -12.78 19.94 1.59
C SER A 25 -11.99 20.72 0.53
N LEU A 26 -11.50 20.09 -0.54
CA LEU A 26 -10.79 20.77 -1.63
C LEU A 26 -11.72 21.38 -2.69
N TRP A 27 -12.98 20.97 -2.73
CA TRP A 27 -13.91 21.37 -3.79
C TRP A 27 -14.25 22.87 -3.84
N PRO A 28 -14.29 23.62 -2.71
CA PRO A 28 -14.44 25.09 -2.75
C PRO A 28 -13.34 25.79 -3.56
N THR A 29 -12.17 25.18 -3.73
CA THR A 29 -11.07 25.70 -4.55
C THR A 29 -11.05 25.11 -5.96
N SER A 30 -12.11 24.41 -6.37
CA SER A 30 -12.24 23.67 -7.65
C SER A 30 -11.21 22.55 -7.86
N ILE A 31 -10.52 22.10 -6.80
CA ILE A 31 -9.56 21.00 -6.87
C ILE A 31 -10.29 19.71 -6.50
N SER A 32 -10.25 18.68 -7.34
CA SER A 32 -10.98 17.43 -7.05
C SER A 32 -10.30 16.58 -5.98
N GLY A 33 -8.97 16.57 -5.97
CA GLY A 33 -8.15 15.70 -5.10
C GLY A 33 -7.89 14.30 -5.66
N ASP A 34 -8.31 14.02 -6.90
CA ASP A 34 -8.13 12.68 -7.51
C ASP A 34 -6.74 12.48 -8.12
N PHE A 35 -6.09 13.57 -8.52
CA PHE A 35 -4.79 13.55 -9.16
C PHE A 35 -3.67 13.89 -8.14
N PRO A 36 -2.44 13.39 -8.37
CA PRO A 36 -1.28 13.83 -7.61
C PRO A 36 -1.16 15.36 -7.60
N ILE A 37 -1.11 15.96 -6.41
CA ILE A 37 -0.97 17.41 -6.26
C ILE A 37 0.52 17.78 -6.12
N PHE A 38 0.98 18.67 -6.99
CA PHE A 38 2.21 19.44 -6.84
C PHE A 38 1.85 20.87 -6.40
N LEU A 39 2.16 21.19 -5.15
CA LEU A 39 1.83 22.43 -4.50
C LEU A 39 3.06 23.35 -4.39
N VAL A 40 2.90 24.61 -4.81
CA VAL A 40 3.89 25.68 -4.62
C VAL A 40 3.25 26.83 -3.84
N ARG A 41 3.85 27.18 -2.72
CA ARG A 41 3.43 28.29 -1.86
C ARG A 41 4.32 29.50 -2.13
N ILE A 42 3.70 30.63 -2.49
CA ILE A 42 4.39 31.88 -2.82
C ILE A 42 3.86 33.02 -1.96
N GLY A 43 4.75 33.89 -1.49
CA GLY A 43 4.38 35.05 -0.69
C GLY A 43 5.04 36.36 -1.14
N ASP A 44 5.79 36.35 -2.24
CA ASP A 44 6.53 37.49 -2.78
C ASP A 44 6.54 37.44 -4.32
N VAL A 45 6.42 38.60 -4.96
CA VAL A 45 6.48 38.78 -6.42
C VAL A 45 7.88 38.49 -6.96
N ALA A 46 8.93 38.69 -6.14
CA ALA A 46 10.31 38.38 -6.52
C ALA A 46 10.52 36.88 -6.85
N ASP A 47 9.66 36.02 -6.31
CA ASP A 47 9.77 34.56 -6.46
C ASP A 47 8.98 33.99 -7.66
N LEU A 48 8.36 34.85 -8.49
CA LEU A 48 7.51 34.40 -9.60
C LEU A 48 8.21 33.48 -10.60
N GLU A 49 9.53 33.61 -10.76
CA GLU A 49 10.32 32.74 -11.65
C GLU A 49 10.29 31.28 -11.18
N ILE A 50 10.21 31.02 -9.87
CA ILE A 50 10.09 29.66 -9.30
C ILE A 50 8.75 29.04 -9.72
N VAL A 51 7.67 29.82 -9.69
CA VAL A 51 6.34 29.38 -10.17
C VAL A 51 6.38 29.11 -11.67
N ALA A 52 7.04 29.97 -12.45
CA ALA A 52 7.19 29.79 -13.89
C ALA A 52 8.00 28.51 -14.23
N GLN A 53 9.02 28.16 -13.44
CA GLN A 53 9.73 26.88 -13.57
C GLN A 53 8.83 25.68 -13.27
N ALA A 54 8.05 25.75 -12.19
CA ALA A 54 7.11 24.68 -11.84
C ALA A 54 6.02 24.45 -12.90
N LEU A 55 5.52 25.53 -13.53
CA LEU A 55 4.59 25.45 -14.66
C LEU A 55 5.21 24.76 -15.89
N ARG A 56 6.48 25.05 -16.21
CA ARG A 56 7.21 24.35 -17.29
C ARG A 56 7.35 22.86 -17.00
N PHE A 57 7.60 22.49 -15.75
CA PHE A 57 7.62 21.09 -15.33
C PHE A 57 6.25 20.41 -15.49
N GLN A 58 5.16 21.06 -15.08
CA GLN A 58 3.81 20.55 -15.27
C GLN A 58 3.50 20.29 -16.76
N GLU A 59 3.90 21.23 -17.63
CA GLU A 59 3.77 21.08 -19.08
C GLU A 59 4.56 19.87 -19.61
N TYR A 60 5.80 19.71 -19.18
CA TYR A 60 6.63 18.54 -19.53
C TYR A 60 5.97 17.22 -19.11
N MET A 61 5.48 17.14 -17.87
CA MET A 61 4.81 15.94 -17.34
C MET A 61 3.58 15.56 -18.17
N ARG A 62 2.75 16.56 -18.50
CA ARG A 62 1.56 16.35 -19.33
C ARG A 62 1.92 15.89 -20.74
N ALA A 63 2.96 16.45 -21.36
CA ALA A 63 3.44 16.02 -22.67
C ALA A 63 3.91 14.55 -22.68
N ARG A 64 4.26 14.00 -21.51
CA ARG A 64 4.60 12.59 -21.30
C ARG A 64 3.43 11.72 -20.84
N GLY A 65 2.19 12.24 -20.86
CA GLY A 65 0.98 11.52 -20.45
C GLY A 65 0.77 11.42 -18.94
N MET A 66 1.54 12.16 -18.14
CA MET A 66 1.39 12.19 -16.68
C MET A 66 0.52 13.37 -16.25
N MET A 67 -0.66 13.05 -15.74
CA MET A 67 -1.62 14.03 -15.25
C MET A 67 -1.41 14.31 -13.77
N ILE A 68 -1.17 15.58 -13.43
CA ILE A 68 -0.98 16.07 -12.06
C ILE A 68 -1.74 17.38 -11.91
N ASP A 69 -2.25 17.64 -10.71
CA ASP A 69 -2.80 18.94 -10.34
C ASP A 69 -1.66 19.83 -9.85
N PHE A 70 -1.38 20.91 -10.58
CA PHE A 70 -0.44 21.93 -10.14
C PHE A 70 -1.19 23.06 -9.45
N VAL A 71 -0.84 23.32 -8.20
CA VAL A 71 -1.55 24.28 -7.35
C VAL A 71 -0.55 25.33 -6.86
N VAL A 72 -0.86 26.60 -7.11
CA VAL A 72 -0.12 27.74 -6.57
C VAL A 72 -0.97 28.39 -5.50
N VAL A 73 -0.50 28.39 -4.25
CA VAL A 73 -1.14 29.10 -3.14
C VAL A 73 -0.43 30.42 -2.92
N ASN A 74 -1.16 31.51 -3.11
CA ASN A 74 -0.72 32.84 -2.71
C ASN A 74 -0.95 33.02 -1.19
N GLU A 75 0.14 33.14 -0.43
CA GLU A 75 0.18 33.29 1.02
C GLU A 75 0.55 34.70 1.48
N GLN A 76 0.54 35.67 0.55
CA GLN A 76 0.78 37.05 0.91
C GLN A 76 -0.38 37.58 1.78
N ALA A 77 -0.05 38.27 2.87
CA ALA A 77 -1.01 38.64 3.92
C ALA A 77 -1.53 40.10 3.84
N SER A 78 -1.06 40.92 2.89
CA SER A 78 -1.21 42.40 2.94
C SER A 78 -1.55 43.04 1.59
N SER A 79 -1.58 44.39 1.53
CA SER A 79 -2.05 45.27 0.44
C SER A 79 -1.58 44.97 -1.00
N TYR A 80 -0.63 44.06 -1.20
CA TYR A 80 -0.15 43.59 -2.50
C TYR A 80 -0.67 42.20 -2.92
N VAL A 81 -1.56 41.57 -2.14
CA VAL A 81 -2.14 40.25 -2.46
C VAL A 81 -2.71 40.24 -3.88
N GLN A 82 -3.41 41.30 -4.28
CA GLN A 82 -4.06 41.40 -5.59
C GLN A 82 -3.06 41.47 -6.75
N ASP A 83 -1.93 42.17 -6.57
CA ASP A 83 -0.90 42.28 -7.60
C ASP A 83 -0.19 40.94 -7.81
N LEU A 84 0.21 40.28 -6.72
CA LEU A 84 0.80 38.94 -6.80
C LEU A 84 -0.20 37.93 -7.37
N GLN A 85 -1.47 37.99 -6.92
CA GLN A 85 -2.51 37.10 -7.42
C GLN A 85 -2.69 37.26 -8.93
N ARG A 86 -2.82 38.49 -9.43
CA ARG A 86 -2.97 38.77 -10.87
C ARG A 86 -1.75 38.27 -11.65
N ALA A 87 -0.54 38.43 -11.12
CA ALA A 87 0.68 37.93 -11.76
C ALA A 87 0.69 36.39 -11.85
N VAL A 88 0.35 35.70 -10.76
CA VAL A 88 0.23 34.23 -10.73
C VAL A 88 -0.86 33.74 -11.69
N GLU A 89 -2.04 34.37 -11.68
CA GLU A 89 -3.14 34.05 -12.60
C GLU A 89 -2.71 34.20 -14.06
N THR A 90 -2.03 35.30 -14.40
CA THR A 90 -1.50 35.55 -15.75
C THR A 90 -0.53 34.44 -16.17
N LEU A 91 0.39 34.02 -15.31
CA LEU A 91 1.31 32.90 -15.59
C LEU A 91 0.55 31.59 -15.82
N CYS A 92 -0.42 31.29 -14.95
CA CYS A 92 -1.25 30.09 -15.04
C CYS A 92 -2.12 30.08 -16.31
N GLU A 93 -2.73 31.20 -16.69
CA GLU A 93 -3.52 31.34 -17.92
C GLU A 93 -2.65 31.17 -19.17
N ASN A 94 -1.49 31.83 -19.21
CA ASN A 94 -0.53 31.67 -20.30
C ASN A 94 -0.09 30.21 -20.46
N SER A 95 0.15 29.51 -19.35
CA SER A 95 0.42 28.08 -19.38
C SER A 95 -0.80 27.29 -19.88
N ARG A 96 -2.03 27.61 -19.45
CA ARG A 96 -3.25 26.94 -19.92
C ARG A 96 -3.49 27.09 -21.43
N LEU A 97 -3.07 28.20 -22.02
CA LEU A 97 -3.24 28.50 -23.44
C LEU A 97 -2.21 27.81 -24.34
N ARG A 98 -1.03 27.48 -23.83
CA ARG A 98 0.01 26.75 -24.57
C ARG A 98 -0.38 25.26 -24.72
N GLY A 99 0.00 24.62 -25.83
CA GLY A 99 -0.16 23.17 -26.03
C GLY A 99 -1.60 22.63 -25.94
N ARG A 100 -2.53 23.20 -26.71
CA ARG A 100 -3.93 22.75 -26.83
C ARG A 100 -4.11 21.39 -27.50
N GLU A 101 -3.04 20.82 -28.06
CA GLU A 101 -3.04 19.53 -28.76
C GLU A 101 -3.50 18.36 -27.88
N LEU A 102 -3.41 18.51 -26.55
CA LEU A 102 -3.80 17.50 -25.55
C LEU A 102 -5.10 17.88 -24.81
N GLY A 103 -5.96 18.72 -25.39
CA GLY A 103 -7.23 19.16 -24.78
C GLY A 103 -7.10 20.22 -23.68
N PRO A 104 -8.19 20.55 -22.96
CA PRO A 104 -8.21 21.64 -21.99
C PRO A 104 -7.28 21.40 -20.78
N ARG A 105 -6.58 22.46 -20.34
CA ARG A 105 -5.66 22.45 -19.19
C ARG A 105 -6.38 22.77 -17.86
N GLN A 106 -7.22 21.84 -17.41
CA GLN A 106 -8.01 21.98 -16.17
C GLN A 106 -7.21 21.74 -14.87
N HIS A 107 -5.94 21.33 -14.96
CA HIS A 107 -5.12 20.89 -13.81
C HIS A 107 -4.10 21.92 -13.31
N ILE A 108 -4.38 23.20 -13.53
CA ILE A 108 -3.55 24.32 -13.06
C ILE A 108 -4.45 25.24 -12.25
N PHE A 109 -4.18 25.35 -10.96
CA PHE A 109 -4.99 26.09 -10.00
C PHE A 109 -4.17 27.21 -9.37
N ALA A 110 -4.70 28.42 -9.39
CA ALA A 110 -4.15 29.57 -8.66
C ALA A 110 -5.17 29.91 -7.58
N VAL A 111 -4.77 29.82 -6.33
CA VAL A 111 -5.68 29.90 -5.19
C VAL A 111 -5.08 30.80 -4.11
N ARG A 112 -5.95 31.41 -3.31
CA ARG A 112 -5.55 32.39 -2.30
C ARG A 112 -5.71 31.84 -0.91
N ARG A 113 -4.70 32.02 -0.06
CA ARG A 113 -4.73 31.56 1.32
C ARG A 113 -5.79 32.26 2.17
N ASP A 114 -6.01 33.56 1.96
CA ASP A 114 -6.95 34.37 2.74
C ASP A 114 -8.43 34.07 2.45
N LEU A 115 -8.71 33.44 1.31
CA LEU A 115 -10.06 32.99 0.93
C LEU A 115 -10.33 31.53 1.31
N MET A 116 -9.36 30.83 1.89
CA MET A 116 -9.51 29.46 2.37
C MET A 116 -9.73 29.42 3.87
N ASP A 117 -10.69 28.60 4.30
CA ASP A 117 -10.76 28.18 5.69
C ASP A 117 -9.59 27.26 6.05
N GLU A 118 -9.27 27.23 7.35
CA GLU A 118 -8.13 26.47 7.88
C GLU A 118 -8.17 24.96 7.51
N PRO A 119 -9.32 24.26 7.60
CA PRO A 119 -9.40 22.85 7.23
C PRO A 119 -9.06 22.58 5.77
N THR A 120 -9.55 23.42 4.84
CA THR A 120 -9.26 23.28 3.41
C THR A 120 -7.77 23.45 3.12
N TYR A 121 -7.16 24.49 3.70
CA TYR A 121 -5.74 24.75 3.51
C TYR A 121 -4.86 23.62 4.07
N LYS A 122 -5.15 23.14 5.29
CA LYS A 122 -4.45 22.00 5.89
C LYS A 122 -4.63 20.71 5.10
N THR A 123 -5.84 20.48 4.57
CA THR A 123 -6.13 19.30 3.75
C THR A 123 -5.31 19.36 2.46
N LEU A 124 -5.34 20.49 1.74
CA LEU A 124 -4.57 20.69 0.49
C LEU A 124 -3.08 20.41 0.69
N LEU A 125 -2.54 20.96 1.77
CA LEU A 125 -1.16 20.75 2.19
C LEU A 125 -0.85 19.28 2.49
N SER A 126 -1.74 18.60 3.22
CA SER A 126 -1.55 17.22 3.67
C SER A 126 -1.64 16.22 2.51
N VAL A 127 -2.55 16.43 1.55
CA VAL A 127 -2.72 15.55 0.39
C VAL A 127 -1.67 15.79 -0.71
N ALA A 128 -0.99 16.94 -0.71
CA ALA A 128 0.05 17.25 -1.67
C ALA A 128 1.20 16.23 -1.58
N ARG A 129 1.58 15.66 -2.72
CA ARG A 129 2.71 14.72 -2.82
C ARG A 129 4.05 15.44 -2.94
N VAL A 130 4.01 16.69 -3.36
CA VAL A 130 5.13 17.64 -3.32
C VAL A 130 4.57 18.97 -2.84
N ALA A 131 5.12 19.52 -1.77
CA ALA A 131 4.75 20.82 -1.20
C ALA A 131 5.99 21.67 -1.02
N LEU A 132 6.18 22.66 -1.91
CA LEU A 132 7.31 23.57 -1.89
C LEU A 132 6.89 24.96 -1.40
N HIS A 133 7.83 25.70 -0.84
CA HIS A 133 7.65 27.11 -0.52
C HIS A 133 8.79 27.91 -1.14
N THR A 134 8.46 28.98 -1.86
CA THR A 134 9.46 29.82 -2.56
C THR A 134 10.52 30.43 -1.64
N ARG A 135 10.17 30.75 -0.38
CA ARG A 135 11.11 31.26 0.64
C ARG A 135 12.21 30.26 1.02
N ASN A 136 12.04 28.98 0.69
CA ASN A 136 13.03 27.95 0.95
C ASN A 136 14.06 27.84 -0.20
N GLY A 137 14.14 28.79 -1.11
CA GLY A 137 15.05 28.75 -2.26
C GLY A 137 14.40 28.12 -3.50
N THR A 138 15.21 27.83 -4.52
CA THR A 138 14.72 27.32 -5.79
C THR A 138 14.13 25.90 -5.64
N ILE A 139 13.44 25.42 -6.69
CA ILE A 139 12.96 24.03 -6.73
C ILE A 139 14.13 23.06 -6.59
N PHE A 140 15.27 23.36 -7.23
CA PHE A 140 16.46 22.52 -7.20
C PHE A 140 17.06 22.44 -5.79
N ASP A 141 17.20 23.57 -5.09
CA ASP A 141 17.74 23.61 -3.72
C ASP A 141 16.87 22.84 -2.72
N GLN A 142 15.55 22.84 -2.94
CA GLN A 142 14.60 22.06 -2.13
C GLN A 142 14.72 20.56 -2.42
N LEU A 143 14.93 20.19 -3.68
CA LEU A 143 15.12 18.79 -4.09
C LEU A 143 16.42 18.19 -3.55
N GLU A 144 17.53 18.90 -3.69
CA GLU A 144 18.84 18.44 -3.21
C GLU A 144 18.85 18.22 -1.69
N ARG A 145 18.19 19.11 -0.93
CA ARG A 145 18.03 18.93 0.52
C ARG A 145 17.18 17.72 0.87
N ALA A 146 16.09 17.48 0.13
CA ALA A 146 15.25 16.30 0.35
C ALA A 146 16.04 15.01 0.09
N GLU A 147 16.84 14.96 -0.98
CA GLU A 147 17.70 13.81 -1.31
C GLU A 147 18.77 13.57 -0.24
N THR A 148 19.41 14.64 0.22
CA THR A 148 20.40 14.57 1.30
C THR A 148 19.79 14.07 2.60
N ALA A 149 18.61 14.58 2.98
CA ALA A 149 17.90 14.14 4.18
C ALA A 149 17.45 12.67 4.08
N ALA A 150 17.00 12.24 2.90
CA ALA A 150 16.66 10.84 2.65
C ALA A 150 17.86 9.91 2.82
N LEU A 151 19.04 10.31 2.33
CA LEU A 151 20.26 9.53 2.50
C LEU A 151 20.67 9.45 3.98
N GLN A 152 20.67 10.56 4.69
CA GLN A 152 20.99 10.62 6.12
C GLN A 152 20.04 9.75 6.96
N ALA A 153 18.74 9.78 6.69
CA ALA A 153 17.76 8.95 7.39
C ALA A 153 18.00 7.46 7.15
N ARG A 154 18.39 7.07 5.93
CA ARG A 154 18.76 5.68 5.60
C ARG A 154 20.00 5.24 6.36
N ASP A 155 21.04 6.06 6.40
CA ASP A 155 22.29 5.75 7.09
C ASP A 155 22.07 5.64 8.61
N ALA A 156 21.24 6.52 9.19
CA ALA A 156 20.87 6.47 10.60
C ALA A 156 20.12 5.17 10.96
N LEU A 157 19.19 4.71 10.12
CA LEU A 157 18.50 3.43 10.31
C LEU A 157 19.47 2.25 10.29
N GLN A 158 20.43 2.25 9.36
CA GLN A 158 21.44 1.19 9.28
C GLN A 158 22.33 1.14 10.53
N GLN A 159 22.67 2.30 11.09
CA GLN A 159 23.47 2.39 12.32
C GLN A 159 22.67 1.96 13.56
N ALA A 160 21.40 2.36 13.66
CA ALA A 160 20.54 2.05 14.80
C ALA A 160 20.21 0.55 14.93
N GLU A 161 20.12 -0.17 13.81
CA GLU A 161 19.80 -1.60 13.85
C GLU A 161 20.98 -2.47 14.35
N GLY A 162 22.20 -1.94 14.49
CA GLY A 162 23.36 -2.71 14.99
C GLY A 162 23.65 -3.97 14.17
N VAL A 163 23.13 -4.04 12.94
CA VAL A 163 23.16 -5.24 12.09
C VAL A 163 24.57 -5.34 11.49
N PRO A 164 25.34 -6.41 11.76
CA PRO A 164 26.59 -6.64 11.06
C PRO A 164 26.30 -6.66 9.56
N ALA A 165 27.23 -6.10 8.76
CA ALA A 165 27.12 -5.93 7.31
C ALA A 165 26.24 -7.01 6.69
N ARG A 166 25.04 -6.61 6.26
CA ARG A 166 24.02 -7.48 5.66
C ARG A 166 24.75 -8.39 4.68
N GLN A 167 24.88 -9.69 5.01
CA GLN A 167 25.20 -10.66 3.96
C GLN A 167 24.23 -10.34 2.83
N PRO A 168 24.70 -10.14 1.59
CA PRO A 168 23.83 -9.70 0.51
C PRO A 168 22.60 -10.58 0.57
N SER A 169 21.44 -9.94 0.81
CA SER A 169 20.18 -10.67 0.85
C SER A 169 20.22 -11.55 -0.39
N PRO A 170 20.02 -12.87 -0.29
CA PRO A 170 19.84 -13.66 -1.49
C PRO A 170 18.80 -12.90 -2.34
N PRO A 171 19.04 -12.75 -3.65
CA PRO A 171 18.16 -11.96 -4.50
C PRO A 171 16.72 -12.28 -4.13
N LEU A 172 15.88 -11.24 -3.99
CA LEU A 172 14.44 -11.41 -3.78
C LEU A 172 14.02 -12.61 -4.63
N PRO A 173 13.41 -13.66 -4.05
CA PRO A 173 13.01 -14.81 -4.84
C PRO A 173 12.28 -14.25 -6.04
N GLU A 174 12.81 -14.47 -7.25
CA GLU A 174 12.10 -14.03 -8.44
C GLU A 174 10.68 -14.58 -8.33
N PRO A 175 9.65 -13.80 -8.67
CA PRO A 175 8.28 -14.29 -8.67
C PRO A 175 8.31 -15.60 -9.43
N THR A 176 8.15 -16.70 -8.69
CA THR A 176 8.54 -18.00 -9.21
C THR A 176 7.59 -18.27 -10.35
N ARG A 177 8.10 -18.26 -11.58
CA ARG A 177 7.30 -18.66 -12.74
C ARG A 177 6.69 -20.01 -12.38
N ALA A 178 5.40 -20.16 -12.66
CA ALA A 178 4.62 -21.35 -12.32
C ALA A 178 5.18 -22.68 -12.92
N SER A 179 6.34 -22.67 -13.57
CA SER A 179 6.86 -23.75 -14.41
C SER A 179 8.34 -24.13 -14.22
N GLU A 180 9.09 -23.60 -13.24
CA GLU A 180 10.48 -24.07 -13.04
C GLU A 180 10.58 -25.36 -12.19
N GLY A 181 10.32 -26.48 -12.86
CA GLY A 181 11.27 -27.60 -13.03
C GLY A 181 11.93 -28.26 -11.82
N GLY A 182 11.45 -28.08 -10.58
CA GLY A 182 11.76 -29.01 -9.50
C GLY A 182 10.97 -30.30 -9.69
N ALA A 183 11.50 -31.46 -9.31
CA ALA A 183 10.74 -32.71 -9.34
C ALA A 183 9.41 -32.50 -8.59
N ASP A 184 8.31 -32.44 -9.33
CA ASP A 184 6.97 -32.24 -8.80
C ASP A 184 6.62 -33.46 -7.97
N ILE A 185 6.87 -33.39 -6.66
CA ILE A 185 6.41 -34.41 -5.73
C ILE A 185 4.89 -34.30 -5.75
N ALA A 186 4.22 -35.28 -6.36
CA ALA A 186 2.76 -35.34 -6.34
C ALA A 186 2.28 -35.40 -4.88
N ALA A 187 1.32 -34.55 -4.53
CA ALA A 187 0.68 -34.63 -3.23
C ALA A 187 -0.17 -35.90 -3.18
N ASP A 188 -0.24 -36.54 -2.01
CA ASP A 188 -1.13 -37.68 -1.81
C ASP A 188 -2.59 -37.21 -1.65
N GLY A 189 -3.53 -38.00 -2.18
CA GLY A 189 -4.97 -37.79 -2.01
C GLY A 189 -5.57 -38.62 -0.89
N THR A 190 -4.75 -39.19 -0.01
CA THR A 190 -5.18 -40.16 1.01
C THR A 190 -6.23 -39.53 1.93
N GLY A 191 -7.36 -40.23 2.10
CA GLY A 191 -8.48 -39.77 2.90
C GLY A 191 -9.41 -38.76 2.21
N LEU A 192 -9.18 -38.42 0.93
CA LEU A 192 -10.02 -37.49 0.17
C LEU A 192 -10.82 -38.23 -0.90
N SER A 193 -12.08 -37.84 -1.07
CA SER A 193 -12.92 -38.27 -2.19
C SER A 193 -12.75 -37.35 -3.40
N LEU A 194 -12.94 -37.89 -4.61
CA LEU A 194 -12.85 -37.13 -5.87
C LEU A 194 -11.51 -36.37 -6.05
N TRP A 195 -10.40 -37.01 -5.68
CA TRP A 195 -9.06 -36.45 -5.83
C TRP A 195 -8.72 -36.15 -7.29
N ASN A 196 -8.35 -34.89 -7.58
CA ASN A 196 -8.06 -34.42 -8.93
C ASN A 196 -6.56 -34.13 -9.18
N GLY A 197 -5.67 -34.61 -8.29
CA GLY A 197 -4.23 -34.35 -8.36
C GLY A 197 -3.75 -33.12 -7.58
N PHE A 198 -4.66 -32.25 -7.14
CA PHE A 198 -4.39 -31.09 -6.29
C PHE A 198 -5.28 -31.05 -5.06
N GLY A 199 -6.54 -31.45 -5.17
CA GLY A 199 -7.51 -31.44 -4.09
C GLY A 199 -8.63 -32.45 -4.24
N GLY A 200 -9.39 -32.62 -3.17
CA GLY A 200 -10.54 -33.50 -3.07
C GLY A 200 -11.43 -33.13 -1.88
N PHE A 201 -12.53 -33.84 -1.70
CA PHE A 201 -13.50 -33.56 -0.64
C PHE A 201 -13.26 -34.42 0.60
N ASP A 202 -13.40 -33.81 1.76
CA ASP A 202 -13.43 -34.47 3.08
C ASP A 202 -14.71 -34.14 3.84
N GLY A 203 -15.01 -34.93 4.88
CA GLY A 203 -16.12 -34.71 5.80
C GLY A 203 -17.47 -34.70 5.09
N ASP A 204 -17.73 -35.73 4.26
CA ASP A 204 -18.95 -35.85 3.45
C ASP A 204 -19.18 -34.68 2.49
N GLY A 205 -18.10 -34.05 2.00
CA GLY A 205 -18.20 -32.92 1.07
C GLY A 205 -18.30 -31.54 1.75
N ARG A 206 -18.24 -31.48 3.09
CA ARG A 206 -18.27 -30.19 3.82
C ARG A 206 -17.01 -29.36 3.64
N HIS A 207 -15.89 -29.99 3.29
CA HIS A 207 -14.62 -29.31 3.10
C HIS A 207 -14.00 -29.72 1.76
N TYR A 208 -13.54 -28.73 1.00
CA TYR A 208 -12.65 -28.96 -0.12
C TYR A 208 -11.20 -28.78 0.36
N VAL A 209 -10.41 -29.85 0.26
CA VAL A 209 -9.04 -29.91 0.75
C VAL A 209 -8.09 -29.87 -0.43
N THR A 210 -7.20 -28.88 -0.49
CA THR A 210 -6.14 -28.74 -1.49
C THR A 210 -4.78 -29.06 -0.84
N ARG A 211 -3.99 -29.95 -1.42
CA ARG A 211 -2.64 -30.31 -0.95
C ARG A 211 -1.60 -29.91 -1.98
N LEU A 212 -0.67 -29.05 -1.56
CA LEU A 212 0.43 -28.54 -2.36
C LEU A 212 1.77 -28.88 -1.69
N THR A 213 2.71 -29.33 -2.50
CA THR A 213 4.05 -29.78 -2.09
C THR A 213 5.08 -29.18 -3.05
N GLY A 214 6.31 -28.95 -2.57
CA GLY A 214 7.36 -28.38 -3.39
C GLY A 214 6.96 -27.01 -3.96
N ARG A 215 6.96 -26.89 -5.29
CA ARG A 215 6.59 -25.66 -6.00
C ARG A 215 5.22 -25.71 -6.68
N ARG A 216 4.48 -26.83 -6.57
CA ARG A 216 3.19 -27.02 -7.25
C ARG A 216 2.15 -26.00 -6.80
N VAL A 217 1.59 -25.26 -7.75
CA VAL A 217 0.48 -24.33 -7.55
C VAL A 217 -0.80 -24.89 -8.17
N THR A 218 -1.96 -24.43 -7.72
CA THR A 218 -3.21 -24.77 -8.41
C THR A 218 -3.20 -24.20 -9.85
N PRO A 219 -3.90 -24.84 -10.82
CA PRO A 219 -3.93 -24.35 -12.21
C PRO A 219 -4.51 -22.93 -12.35
N GLN A 220 -5.38 -22.55 -11.42
CA GLN A 220 -5.97 -21.23 -11.23
C GLN A 220 -6.19 -21.04 -9.72
N PRO A 221 -6.16 -19.81 -9.19
CA PRO A 221 -6.43 -19.58 -7.77
C PRO A 221 -7.79 -20.15 -7.36
N TRP A 222 -7.79 -21.27 -6.63
CA TRP A 222 -9.00 -21.84 -6.05
C TRP A 222 -9.30 -21.11 -4.77
N ILE A 223 -10.40 -20.35 -4.72
CA ILE A 223 -10.71 -19.45 -3.61
C ILE A 223 -11.88 -19.95 -2.77
N ASN A 224 -11.91 -19.48 -1.53
CA ASN A 224 -13.11 -19.45 -0.71
C ASN A 224 -13.49 -18.00 -0.42
N VAL A 225 -14.80 -17.72 -0.36
CA VAL A 225 -15.36 -16.41 -0.03
C VAL A 225 -16.12 -16.53 1.29
N ILE A 226 -15.71 -15.76 2.28
CA ILE A 226 -16.25 -15.82 3.64
C ILE A 226 -16.71 -14.41 4.02
N SER A 227 -18.00 -14.25 4.27
CA SER A 227 -18.61 -12.94 4.53
C SER A 227 -19.82 -13.04 5.44
N ASN A 228 -20.10 -11.94 6.13
CA ASN A 228 -21.41 -11.66 6.71
C ASN A 228 -22.14 -10.59 5.86
N ALA A 229 -23.21 -9.99 6.39
CA ALA A 229 -24.02 -9.01 5.67
C ALA A 229 -23.26 -7.74 5.24
N SER A 230 -22.17 -7.38 5.93
CA SER A 230 -21.50 -6.09 5.76
C SER A 230 -19.97 -6.17 5.71
N PHE A 231 -19.38 -7.36 5.70
CA PHE A 231 -17.93 -7.54 5.75
C PHE A 231 -17.56 -8.89 5.17
N GLY A 232 -16.38 -9.00 4.57
CA GLY A 232 -15.89 -10.28 4.12
C GLY A 232 -14.45 -10.27 3.68
N PHE A 233 -13.97 -11.47 3.39
CA PHE A 233 -12.72 -11.68 2.70
C PHE A 233 -12.86 -12.85 1.73
N HIS A 234 -11.97 -12.89 0.74
CA HIS A 234 -11.69 -14.14 0.04
C HIS A 234 -10.24 -14.53 0.26
N VAL A 235 -9.94 -15.81 0.09
CA VAL A 235 -8.57 -16.31 0.17
C VAL A 235 -8.39 -17.51 -0.75
N SER A 236 -7.27 -17.56 -1.49
CA SER A 236 -6.92 -18.71 -2.32
C SER A 236 -6.39 -19.89 -1.51
N ALA A 237 -6.33 -21.07 -2.13
CA ALA A 237 -5.74 -22.27 -1.56
C ALA A 237 -4.27 -22.05 -1.15
N GLU A 238 -3.52 -21.21 -1.87
CA GLU A 238 -2.16 -20.81 -1.52
C GLU A 238 -2.09 -19.76 -0.40
N GLY A 239 -3.20 -19.09 -0.07
CA GLY A 239 -3.29 -18.09 0.99
C GLY A 239 -3.22 -16.64 0.52
N ALA A 240 -3.46 -16.36 -0.77
CA ALA A 240 -3.58 -14.99 -1.26
C ALA A 240 -4.95 -14.42 -0.85
N GLY A 241 -4.95 -13.51 0.12
CA GLY A 241 -6.16 -12.94 0.72
C GLY A 241 -6.48 -11.52 0.27
N PHE A 242 -7.76 -11.19 0.34
CA PHE A 242 -8.33 -9.86 0.11
C PHE A 242 -9.51 -9.64 1.06
N THR A 243 -9.50 -8.53 1.81
CA THR A 243 -10.50 -8.19 2.82
C THR A 243 -11.18 -6.85 2.50
N TRP A 244 -12.50 -6.76 2.69
CA TRP A 244 -13.29 -5.56 2.47
C TRP A 244 -14.33 -5.32 3.58
N SER A 245 -14.81 -4.09 3.66
CA SER A 245 -15.92 -3.71 4.54
C SER A 245 -17.03 -3.05 3.73
N ARG A 246 -18.27 -3.49 3.89
CA ARG A 246 -19.52 -3.06 3.25
C ARG A 246 -19.58 -3.23 1.73
N ASN A 247 -18.53 -2.87 1.00
CA ASN A 247 -18.47 -2.93 -0.46
C ASN A 247 -17.07 -3.38 -0.92
N SER A 248 -16.99 -4.51 -1.61
CA SER A 248 -15.72 -5.09 -2.09
C SER A 248 -15.07 -4.32 -3.23
N ARG A 249 -15.77 -3.39 -3.89
CA ARG A 249 -15.21 -2.51 -4.92
C ARG A 249 -14.62 -1.23 -4.31
N ASP A 250 -15.39 -0.54 -3.49
CA ASP A 250 -15.07 0.82 -3.03
C ASP A 250 -14.38 0.90 -1.67
N TYR A 251 -14.54 -0.13 -0.83
CA TYR A 251 -14.11 -0.11 0.57
C TYR A 251 -13.23 -1.33 0.88
N GLN A 252 -12.19 -1.47 0.08
CA GLN A 252 -11.15 -2.47 0.28
C GLN A 252 -10.32 -2.10 1.51
N LEU A 253 -10.06 -3.07 2.38
CA LEU A 253 -9.14 -2.91 3.50
C LEU A 253 -7.73 -3.32 3.09
N THR A 254 -7.61 -4.46 2.40
CA THR A 254 -6.38 -4.96 1.78
C THR A 254 -6.59 -5.07 0.26
N PRO A 255 -5.52 -5.07 -0.57
CA PRO A 255 -5.68 -4.96 -2.02
C PRO A 255 -6.20 -6.25 -2.65
N TRP A 256 -6.98 -6.07 -3.70
CA TRP A 256 -7.27 -7.11 -4.69
C TRP A 256 -6.69 -6.74 -6.04
N SER A 257 -6.20 -7.75 -6.77
CA SER A 257 -5.76 -7.59 -8.16
C SER A 257 -6.25 -8.76 -9.01
N ASN A 258 -6.87 -8.46 -10.15
CA ASN A 258 -7.14 -9.44 -11.20
C ASN A 258 -5.93 -9.60 -12.12
N ASP A 259 -4.78 -9.93 -11.54
CA ASP A 259 -3.55 -10.13 -12.29
C ASP A 259 -3.55 -11.57 -12.87
N PRO A 260 -3.54 -11.73 -14.22
CA PRO A 260 -3.56 -13.06 -14.83
C PRO A 260 -2.23 -13.81 -14.70
N VAL A 261 -1.16 -13.14 -14.24
CA VAL A 261 0.19 -13.69 -14.12
C VAL A 261 0.53 -14.04 -12.67
N SER A 262 0.12 -13.20 -11.71
CA SER A 262 0.53 -13.35 -10.31
C SER A 262 -0.66 -13.35 -9.33
N ASN A 263 -0.55 -14.17 -8.28
CA ASN A 263 -1.52 -14.23 -7.19
C ASN A 263 -0.91 -13.62 -5.92
N ARG A 264 -0.60 -12.32 -5.95
CA ARG A 264 0.14 -11.62 -4.89
C ARG A 264 -0.76 -11.38 -3.65
N PRO A 265 -0.35 -11.80 -2.45
CA PRO A 265 -1.10 -11.51 -1.23
C PRO A 265 -0.97 -10.04 -0.79
N GLY A 266 -2.10 -9.41 -0.45
CA GLY A 266 -2.15 -8.10 0.21
C GLY A 266 -2.06 -8.16 1.73
N GLU A 267 -2.17 -9.35 2.30
CA GLU A 267 -2.13 -9.62 3.73
C GLU A 267 -1.48 -10.99 3.97
N GLY A 268 -0.79 -11.17 5.10
CA GLY A 268 0.00 -12.37 5.30
C GLY A 268 0.58 -12.54 6.71
N PHE A 269 1.11 -13.73 6.98
CA PHE A 269 1.81 -14.05 8.23
C PHE A 269 3.20 -14.60 7.89
N TYR A 270 4.24 -13.89 8.32
CA TYR A 270 5.63 -14.32 8.20
C TYR A 270 6.11 -14.86 9.53
N ILE A 271 6.85 -15.96 9.49
CA ILE A 271 7.51 -16.54 10.66
C ILE A 271 9.01 -16.51 10.39
N TYR A 272 9.73 -15.80 11.23
CA TYR A 272 11.18 -15.71 11.17
C TYR A 272 11.78 -16.64 12.22
N ASP A 273 12.56 -17.61 11.76
CA ASP A 273 13.37 -18.47 12.61
C ASP A 273 14.68 -17.75 12.95
N GLN A 274 14.85 -17.41 14.23
CA GLN A 274 16.02 -16.66 14.70
C GLN A 274 17.31 -17.48 14.71
N LEU A 275 17.22 -18.81 14.69
CA LEU A 275 18.39 -19.68 14.68
C LEU A 275 18.94 -19.83 13.26
N SER A 276 18.07 -20.17 12.29
CA SER A 276 18.51 -20.33 10.90
C SER A 276 18.60 -19.01 10.12
N GLY A 277 18.00 -17.93 10.65
CA GLY A 277 17.93 -16.63 9.99
C GLY A 277 17.00 -16.60 8.77
N LYS A 278 16.13 -17.61 8.60
CA LYS A 278 15.25 -17.76 7.45
C LYS A 278 13.79 -17.47 7.80
N ALA A 279 13.07 -16.83 6.88
CA ALA A 279 11.63 -16.65 6.98
C ALA A 279 10.88 -17.78 6.24
N PHE A 280 9.71 -18.13 6.76
CA PHE A 280 8.75 -19.04 6.15
C PHE A 280 7.32 -18.59 6.48
N SER A 281 6.31 -19.22 5.89
CA SER A 281 4.90 -18.89 6.15
C SER A 281 4.04 -20.15 6.15
N PRO A 282 2.96 -20.21 6.93
CA PRO A 282 1.95 -21.24 6.77
C PRO A 282 1.15 -21.11 5.45
N MET A 283 1.27 -19.97 4.75
CA MET A 283 0.61 -19.69 3.48
C MET A 283 1.64 -19.66 2.35
N ALA A 284 1.46 -20.55 1.38
CA ALA A 284 2.36 -20.70 0.24
C ALA A 284 2.51 -19.43 -0.62
N ALA A 285 1.47 -18.61 -0.70
CA ALA A 285 1.48 -17.35 -1.47
C ALA A 285 2.36 -16.26 -0.83
N VAL A 286 2.67 -16.36 0.46
CA VAL A 286 3.44 -15.36 1.20
C VAL A 286 4.93 -15.67 1.13
N VAL A 287 5.34 -16.86 1.60
CA VAL A 287 6.70 -17.37 1.44
C VAL A 287 6.62 -18.85 1.12
N ARG A 288 6.84 -19.21 -0.15
CA ARG A 288 6.90 -20.62 -0.57
C ARG A 288 8.21 -21.24 -0.10
N ASP A 289 8.12 -22.20 0.81
CA ASP A 289 9.20 -23.14 1.15
C ASP A 289 8.92 -24.50 0.50
N PRO A 290 9.74 -24.94 -0.49
CA PRO A 290 9.58 -26.24 -1.14
C PRO A 290 9.76 -27.46 -0.21
N SER A 291 10.37 -27.29 0.96
CA SER A 291 10.51 -28.36 1.95
C SER A 291 9.26 -28.56 2.81
N MET A 292 8.27 -27.67 2.68
CA MET A 292 7.02 -27.74 3.42
C MET A 292 5.91 -28.42 2.64
N THR A 293 4.99 -29.05 3.37
CA THR A 293 3.68 -29.44 2.85
C THR A 293 2.64 -28.38 3.23
N TYR A 294 1.75 -28.05 2.30
CA TYR A 294 0.65 -27.12 2.51
C TYR A 294 -0.66 -27.84 2.22
N GLU A 295 -1.57 -27.80 3.16
CA GLU A 295 -2.91 -28.38 3.04
C GLU A 295 -3.94 -27.31 3.42
N THR A 296 -4.77 -26.91 2.48
CA THR A 296 -5.78 -25.87 2.67
C THR A 296 -7.16 -26.47 2.67
N TRP A 297 -7.92 -26.16 3.71
CA TRP A 297 -9.29 -26.61 3.92
C TRP A 297 -10.22 -25.42 3.71
N HIS A 298 -10.95 -25.42 2.61
CA HIS A 298 -12.03 -24.49 2.38
C HIS A 298 -13.35 -25.12 2.80
N GLY A 299 -14.00 -24.52 3.79
CA GLY A 299 -15.32 -24.94 4.27
C GLY A 299 -16.28 -23.76 4.32
N GLN A 300 -17.53 -24.04 4.69
CA GLN A 300 -18.52 -22.99 4.88
C GLN A 300 -18.16 -22.11 6.08
N GLY A 301 -17.87 -20.83 5.82
CA GLY A 301 -17.56 -19.84 6.86
C GLY A 301 -16.11 -19.84 7.37
N PHE A 302 -15.23 -20.69 6.84
CA PHE A 302 -13.83 -20.73 7.27
C PHE A 302 -12.86 -21.21 6.17
N SER A 303 -11.60 -20.81 6.31
CA SER A 303 -10.48 -21.47 5.61
C SER A 303 -9.38 -21.79 6.61
N THR A 304 -8.81 -23.00 6.56
CA THR A 304 -7.67 -23.40 7.40
C THR A 304 -6.49 -23.82 6.56
N PHE A 305 -5.33 -23.22 6.80
CA PHE A 305 -4.04 -23.57 6.20
C PHE A 305 -3.27 -24.41 7.21
N ARG A 306 -3.17 -25.71 6.93
CA ARG A 306 -2.30 -26.63 7.66
C ARG A 306 -1.00 -26.74 6.93
N SER A 307 0.11 -26.57 7.63
CA SER A 307 1.43 -26.69 7.02
C SER A 307 2.43 -27.34 7.97
N LYS A 308 3.42 -28.02 7.40
CA LYS A 308 4.44 -28.73 8.17
C LYS A 308 5.83 -28.38 7.66
N ARG A 309 6.74 -28.06 8.58
CA ARG A 309 8.16 -27.78 8.35
C ARG A 309 9.00 -28.56 9.35
N GLY A 310 9.52 -29.72 8.94
CA GLY A 310 10.23 -30.62 9.85
C GLY A 310 9.38 -30.98 11.08
N PRO A 311 9.82 -30.66 12.32
CA PRO A 311 9.08 -30.92 13.55
C PRO A 311 7.97 -29.90 13.85
N LEU A 312 7.90 -28.80 13.10
CA LEU A 312 6.90 -27.75 13.29
C LEU A 312 5.64 -28.04 12.47
N SER A 313 4.49 -28.07 13.15
CA SER A 313 3.17 -28.10 12.54
C SER A 313 2.45 -26.79 12.81
N MET A 314 1.76 -26.24 11.81
CA MET A 314 1.06 -24.97 11.91
C MET A 314 -0.35 -25.09 11.36
N ASP A 315 -1.31 -24.55 12.11
CA ASP A 315 -2.70 -24.39 11.69
C ASP A 315 -3.05 -22.89 11.72
N LEU A 316 -3.35 -22.31 10.55
CA LEU A 316 -3.84 -20.95 10.44
C LEU A 316 -5.29 -20.97 9.96
N THR A 317 -6.23 -20.64 10.85
CA THR A 317 -7.67 -20.60 10.53
C THR A 317 -8.15 -19.16 10.42
N GLN A 318 -8.89 -18.86 9.36
CA GLN A 318 -9.52 -17.57 9.12
C GLN A 318 -11.05 -17.71 9.07
N VAL A 319 -11.75 -16.82 9.77
CA VAL A 319 -13.22 -16.73 9.81
C VAL A 319 -13.67 -15.28 9.80
N VAL A 320 -14.95 -15.06 9.52
CA VAL A 320 -15.64 -13.78 9.73
C VAL A 320 -16.63 -13.95 10.88
N ASP A 321 -16.73 -12.95 11.75
CA ASP A 321 -17.78 -12.93 12.77
C ASP A 321 -19.18 -12.90 12.09
N PRO A 322 -20.17 -13.67 12.57
CA PRO A 322 -21.49 -13.71 11.93
C PRO A 322 -22.23 -12.37 11.88
N VAL A 323 -21.90 -11.43 12.77
CA VAL A 323 -22.57 -10.13 12.92
C VAL A 323 -21.59 -8.98 12.71
N ASP A 324 -20.48 -8.99 13.44
CA ASP A 324 -19.55 -7.88 13.49
C ASP A 324 -18.62 -7.86 12.25
N PRO A 325 -18.21 -6.68 11.76
CA PRO A 325 -17.35 -6.56 10.58
C PRO A 325 -15.88 -6.88 10.90
N VAL A 326 -15.63 -8.10 11.40
CA VAL A 326 -14.35 -8.54 11.93
C VAL A 326 -13.91 -9.83 11.26
N LYS A 327 -12.69 -9.81 10.73
CA LYS A 327 -11.94 -11.01 10.36
C LYS A 327 -11.14 -11.49 11.55
N ILE A 328 -11.30 -12.76 11.91
CA ILE A 328 -10.49 -13.39 12.96
C ILE A 328 -9.52 -14.37 12.28
N THR A 329 -8.24 -14.24 12.59
CA THR A 329 -7.21 -15.20 12.17
C THR A 329 -6.53 -15.79 13.39
N ARG A 330 -6.56 -17.12 13.52
CA ARG A 330 -5.90 -17.86 14.60
C ARG A 330 -4.76 -18.68 14.03
N LEU A 331 -3.53 -18.35 14.42
CA LEU A 331 -2.34 -19.15 14.14
C LEU A 331 -1.98 -20.00 15.37
N ARG A 332 -1.95 -21.32 15.20
CA ARG A 332 -1.41 -22.28 16.16
C ARG A 332 -0.12 -22.86 15.60
N ILE A 333 0.95 -22.84 16.40
CA ILE A 333 2.23 -23.47 16.07
C ILE A 333 2.51 -24.54 17.11
N GLN A 334 2.84 -25.75 16.68
CA GLN A 334 3.24 -26.86 17.54
C GLN A 334 4.63 -27.32 17.16
N ASN A 335 5.52 -27.41 18.15
CA ASN A 335 6.84 -28.00 18.00
C ASN A 335 6.83 -29.41 18.61
N ALA A 336 6.96 -30.43 17.76
CA ALA A 336 7.12 -31.83 18.18
C ALA A 336 8.60 -32.26 18.24
N GLY A 337 9.53 -31.32 18.02
CA GLY A 337 10.96 -31.55 18.00
C GLY A 337 11.55 -31.60 19.41
N PRO A 338 12.76 -32.16 19.54
CA PRO A 338 13.43 -32.30 20.83
C PRO A 338 14.02 -30.98 21.37
N ALA A 339 14.18 -29.96 20.52
CA ALA A 339 14.79 -28.68 20.87
C ALA A 339 13.78 -27.53 20.86
N PRO A 340 13.94 -26.52 21.74
CA PRO A 340 13.12 -25.31 21.71
C PRO A 340 13.42 -24.48 20.46
N GLU A 341 12.37 -23.92 19.85
CA GLU A 341 12.44 -23.09 18.64
C GLU A 341 12.22 -21.61 18.99
N ARG A 342 13.08 -20.71 18.47
CA ARG A 342 12.96 -19.26 18.71
C ARG A 342 12.39 -18.58 17.46
N LEU A 343 11.08 -18.44 17.45
CA LEU A 343 10.34 -17.89 16.31
C LEU A 343 9.89 -16.46 16.61
N ARG A 344 9.86 -15.62 15.57
CA ARG A 344 9.20 -14.31 15.59
C ARG A 344 8.12 -14.26 14.52
N VAL A 345 6.90 -13.90 14.90
CA VAL A 345 5.77 -13.83 13.99
C VAL A 345 5.51 -12.39 13.60
N TYR A 346 5.31 -12.14 12.32
CA TYR A 346 4.93 -10.85 11.77
C TYR A 346 3.62 -10.99 11.00
N ALA A 347 2.60 -10.23 11.40
CA ALA A 347 1.40 -10.04 10.61
C ALA A 347 1.61 -8.84 9.68
N TYR A 348 1.21 -8.99 8.42
CA TYR A 348 1.33 -7.96 7.39
C TYR A 348 -0.04 -7.65 6.80
N ALA A 349 -0.33 -6.37 6.62
CA ALA A 349 -1.49 -5.89 5.88
C ALA A 349 -1.06 -4.68 5.03
N GLU A 350 -1.30 -4.76 3.73
CA GLU A 350 -1.15 -3.66 2.81
C GLU A 350 -2.44 -2.85 2.80
N TRP A 351 -2.50 -1.75 3.57
CA TRP A 351 -3.72 -0.97 3.67
C TRP A 351 -4.11 -0.31 2.34
N VAL A 352 -5.41 -0.38 2.02
CA VAL A 352 -6.04 0.34 0.91
C VAL A 352 -6.99 1.42 1.44
N LEU A 353 -7.92 1.07 2.33
CA LEU A 353 -8.90 1.98 2.94
C LEU A 353 -9.65 2.83 1.88
N GLY A 354 -10.11 2.18 0.81
CA GLY A 354 -10.77 2.82 -0.32
C GLY A 354 -10.84 1.91 -1.55
N GLY A 355 -11.03 2.49 -2.73
CA GLY A 355 -11.19 1.70 -3.96
C GLY A 355 -9.89 1.24 -4.60
N HIS A 356 -8.81 2.03 -4.49
CA HIS A 356 -7.53 1.71 -5.10
C HIS A 356 -6.35 2.26 -4.30
N ARG A 357 -5.38 1.39 -4.00
CA ARG A 357 -4.22 1.74 -3.19
C ARG A 357 -3.36 2.85 -3.81
N SER A 358 -3.23 2.88 -5.14
CA SER A 358 -2.44 3.91 -5.83
C SER A 358 -2.96 5.33 -5.60
N ARG A 359 -4.25 5.46 -5.24
CA ARG A 359 -4.90 6.73 -4.90
C ARG A 359 -4.76 7.04 -3.41
N THR A 360 -5.00 6.05 -2.55
CA THR A 360 -5.11 6.24 -1.09
C THR A 360 -3.79 6.13 -0.33
N ALA A 361 -2.78 5.43 -0.85
CA ALA A 361 -1.53 5.15 -0.10
C ALA A 361 -0.83 6.42 0.42
N ALA A 362 -0.98 7.54 -0.28
CA ALA A 362 -0.41 8.82 0.10
C ALA A 362 -1.13 9.50 1.29
N THR A 363 -2.35 9.08 1.60
CA THR A 363 -3.22 9.67 2.62
C THR A 363 -3.56 8.70 3.76
N ILE A 364 -3.04 7.47 3.70
CA ILE A 364 -3.16 6.54 4.83
C ILE A 364 -2.23 6.97 5.96
N VAL A 365 -2.81 7.24 7.13
CA VAL A 365 -2.10 7.60 8.36
C VAL A 365 -2.15 6.43 9.34
N PRO A 366 -1.04 5.70 9.53
CA PRO A 366 -0.96 4.66 10.53
C PRO A 366 -0.77 5.26 11.93
N THR A 367 -1.38 4.66 12.94
CA THR A 367 -1.18 4.99 14.35
C THR A 367 -1.07 3.71 15.18
N ARG A 368 -0.50 3.81 16.37
CA ARG A 368 -0.45 2.72 17.33
C ARG A 368 -1.13 3.16 18.61
N ASP A 369 -2.13 2.41 19.04
CA ASP A 369 -2.73 2.63 20.34
C ASP A 369 -1.77 2.19 21.45
N ALA A 370 -1.45 3.11 22.35
CA ALA A 370 -0.47 2.86 23.41
C ALA A 370 -1.01 1.90 24.48
N ALA A 371 -2.31 1.88 24.72
CA ALA A 371 -2.92 1.07 25.78
C ALA A 371 -3.04 -0.41 25.39
N THR A 372 -3.54 -0.69 24.17
CA THR A 372 -3.77 -2.06 23.69
C THR A 372 -2.62 -2.59 22.82
N GLY A 373 -1.76 -1.70 22.31
CA GLY A 373 -0.75 -2.03 21.31
C GLY A 373 -1.32 -2.23 19.91
N ALA A 374 -2.62 -2.00 19.68
CA ALA A 374 -3.26 -2.16 18.39
C ALA A 374 -2.66 -1.22 17.34
N MET A 375 -2.47 -1.74 16.13
CA MET A 375 -2.09 -0.94 14.96
C MET A 375 -3.37 -0.50 14.25
N LEU A 376 -3.53 0.80 14.08
CA LEU A 376 -4.69 1.42 13.44
C LEU A 376 -4.23 2.13 12.16
N ALA A 377 -5.15 2.30 11.21
CA ALA A 377 -4.92 3.07 10.02
C ALA A 377 -6.21 3.80 9.62
N GLN A 378 -6.07 5.05 9.19
CA GLN A 378 -7.17 5.88 8.69
C GLN A 378 -6.76 6.52 7.36
N ASN A 379 -7.75 6.89 6.55
CA ASN A 379 -7.58 7.55 5.26
C ASN A 379 -8.52 8.76 5.16
#